data_AF-A0A2G8JJZ6-F1
#
_entry.id   AF-A0A2G8JJZ6-F1
#
_cell.length_a   1.000
_cell.length_b   1.000
_cell.length_c   1.000
_cell.angle_alpha   90.00
_cell.angle_beta   90.00
_cell.angle_gamma   90.00
#
_symmetry.space_group_name_H-M   'P 1'
#
loop_
_entity.id
_entity.type
_entity.pdbx_description
1 polymer ?
#
loop_
_entity_poly.entity_id
_entity_poly.type
_entity_poly.pdbx_seq_one_letter_code
_entity_poly.pdbx_strand_id
1 'polypeptide(L)'
;MIALEPEAASIFIGKLSMKQLMPERMALRRERWLRGSMSKGHNPDMKVIEDVKQGSRYVVVDCGGGTVDITVHEVEERVGNTEGVTQASGGMFGSGNVDEAFISLMVDIFGDDFIQEFKEWRCLQFHFFILSAAYETSRWVDLLIAFEARKRNANPWKANYLNVSLPFSFIDYYKKFTNGNLTVEQTLLEYNSEDVKWSGQAPGMLRFSPKGMLKLFSPRPINFWRRITVTPEQNRDKYKDFLKVVIPQEVGLATMKGAVMFGQNPWAVSARRTRLMYGVGALNKFNSNIHPEEKKIVKDGVEWCRDVFDVFVHADQSISSGEKVTRSYAPASAEQEAIKINIYCSENEDARFITDDQVRQCGTLTIDLRSQNKPATRRRELQLSMHFGETEMRVDALDVTTRQES
;
A
#
# COMPACT_ATOMS: atom_id res chain seq x y z
N MET A 1 1.24 -10.19 -15.03
CA MET A 1 0.85 -8.79 -14.76
C MET A 1 -0.06 -8.78 -13.55
N ILE A 2 0.30 -8.07 -12.49
CA ILE A 2 -0.48 -7.99 -11.24
C ILE A 2 -0.98 -6.54 -11.15
N ALA A 3 -2.19 -6.28 -10.64
CA ALA A 3 -2.62 -4.90 -10.37
C ALA A 3 -2.22 -4.52 -8.93
N LEU A 4 -1.87 -3.26 -8.67
CA LEU A 4 -1.67 -2.80 -7.30
C LEU A 4 -3.00 -2.86 -6.54
N GLU A 5 -2.99 -3.13 -5.23
CA GLU A 5 -4.21 -3.41 -4.45
C GLU A 5 -5.34 -2.36 -4.62
N PRO A 6 -5.09 -1.03 -4.49
CA PRO A 6 -6.15 -0.04 -4.68
C PRO A 6 -6.61 0.10 -6.14
N GLU A 7 -5.73 -0.17 -7.12
CA GLU A 7 -6.05 -0.15 -8.55
C GLU A 7 -6.92 -1.36 -8.92
N ALA A 8 -6.60 -2.53 -8.37
CA ALA A 8 -7.42 -3.71 -8.53
C ALA A 8 -8.82 -3.46 -7.94
N ALA A 9 -8.89 -2.95 -6.72
CA ALA A 9 -10.15 -2.59 -6.09
C ALA A 9 -10.96 -1.59 -6.94
N SER A 10 -10.31 -0.56 -7.52
CA SER A 10 -10.99 0.42 -8.37
C SER A 10 -11.56 -0.20 -9.65
N ILE A 11 -10.81 -1.08 -10.32
CA ILE A 11 -11.30 -1.80 -11.51
C ILE A 11 -12.56 -2.60 -11.22
N PHE A 12 -12.61 -3.28 -10.06
CA PHE A 12 -13.80 -4.01 -9.66
C PHE A 12 -14.96 -3.07 -9.32
N ILE A 13 -14.70 -2.02 -8.53
CA ILE A 13 -15.71 -1.04 -8.11
C ILE A 13 -16.31 -0.32 -9.33
N GLY A 14 -15.49 0.07 -10.31
CA GLY A 14 -15.91 0.71 -11.56
C GLY A 14 -16.78 -0.19 -12.45
N LYS A 15 -16.75 -1.52 -12.24
CA LYS A 15 -17.60 -2.50 -12.96
C LYS A 15 -18.81 -2.99 -12.16
N LEU A 16 -18.93 -2.63 -10.88
CA LEU A 16 -20.09 -3.03 -10.08
C LEU A 16 -21.36 -2.36 -10.61
N SER A 17 -22.39 -3.16 -10.84
CA SER A 17 -23.70 -2.61 -11.17
C SER A 17 -24.29 -1.90 -9.94
N MET A 18 -25.10 -0.87 -10.20
CA MET A 18 -25.74 0.04 -9.24
C MET A 18 -26.41 -0.62 -8.02
N LYS A 19 -26.79 -1.90 -8.11
CA LYS A 19 -27.44 -2.67 -7.04
C LYS A 19 -26.46 -3.33 -6.06
N GLN A 20 -25.16 -3.29 -6.35
CA GLN A 20 -24.09 -3.97 -5.61
C GLN A 20 -23.26 -3.02 -4.73
N LEU A 21 -23.59 -1.73 -4.76
CA LEU A 21 -22.97 -0.66 -4.00
C LEU A 21 -23.93 -0.21 -2.88
N MET A 22 -23.52 -0.35 -1.61
CA MET A 22 -24.37 -0.01 -0.47
C MET A 22 -23.96 1.34 0.14
N PRO A 23 -24.88 2.30 0.31
CA PRO A 23 -24.60 3.53 1.07
C PRO A 23 -24.19 3.20 2.51
N GLU A 24 -23.21 3.93 3.07
CA GLU A 24 -22.66 3.71 4.42
C GLU A 24 -23.75 3.61 5.51
N ARG A 25 -24.78 4.48 5.46
CA ARG A 25 -25.92 4.46 6.39
C ARG A 25 -26.71 3.15 6.35
N MET A 26 -26.71 2.44 5.22
CA MET A 26 -27.40 1.15 5.04
C MET A 26 -26.51 -0.05 5.33
N ALA A 27 -25.18 0.07 5.16
CA ALA A 27 -24.21 -0.96 5.56
C ALA A 27 -24.32 -1.29 7.07
N LEU A 28 -24.63 -0.28 7.90
CA LEU A 28 -24.89 -0.45 9.34
C LEU A 28 -26.09 -1.38 9.65
N ARG A 29 -27.01 -1.59 8.67
CA ARG A 29 -28.23 -2.41 8.74
C ARG A 29 -28.21 -3.63 7.80
N ARG A 30 -27.03 -4.19 7.49
CA ARG A 30 -26.79 -5.33 6.58
C ARG A 30 -27.79 -6.50 6.73
N GLU A 31 -28.13 -6.88 7.96
CA GLU A 31 -29.05 -7.99 8.25
C GLU A 31 -30.53 -7.76 7.88
N ARG A 32 -30.97 -6.50 7.81
CA ARG A 32 -32.37 -6.15 7.50
C ARG A 32 -32.61 -6.13 5.98
N TRP A 33 -31.56 -5.83 5.22
CA TRP A 33 -31.59 -5.76 3.76
C TRP A 33 -31.56 -7.15 3.10
N LEU A 34 -30.74 -8.07 3.64
CA LEU A 34 -30.70 -9.47 3.19
C LEU A 34 -32.03 -10.22 3.41
N ARG A 35 -32.90 -9.72 4.31
CA ARG A 35 -34.19 -10.35 4.67
C ARG A 35 -35.40 -9.87 3.86
N GLY A 36 -35.21 -9.11 2.78
CA GLY A 36 -36.21 -8.96 1.72
C GLY A 36 -37.55 -8.29 2.07
N SER A 37 -37.64 -7.49 3.14
CA SER A 37 -38.87 -6.73 3.41
C SER A 37 -38.78 -5.33 2.80
N MET A 38 -39.08 -5.23 1.50
CA MET A 38 -39.30 -3.93 0.83
C MET A 38 -40.75 -3.48 1.05
N SER A 39 -40.97 -2.48 1.89
CA SER A 39 -42.08 -1.57 1.64
C SER A 39 -41.70 -0.67 0.47
N LYS A 40 -42.56 -0.62 -0.56
CA LYS A 40 -42.45 0.27 -1.72
C LYS A 40 -42.53 1.72 -1.26
N GLY A 41 -41.42 2.28 -0.84
CA GLY A 41 -41.27 3.69 -0.47
C GLY A 41 -40.07 4.28 -1.20
N HIS A 42 -40.30 5.42 -1.86
CA HIS A 42 -39.30 6.24 -2.55
C HIS A 42 -38.10 6.52 -1.62
N ASN A 43 -36.90 6.08 -2.00
CA ASN A 43 -35.71 6.16 -1.14
C ASN A 43 -34.67 7.14 -1.69
N PRO A 44 -34.43 8.30 -1.05
CA PRO A 44 -33.52 9.34 -1.53
C PRO A 44 -32.04 8.93 -1.56
N ASP A 45 -31.66 7.85 -0.86
CA ASP A 45 -30.29 7.32 -0.87
C ASP A 45 -29.95 6.53 -2.15
N MET A 46 -30.95 6.16 -2.96
CA MET A 46 -30.75 5.55 -4.28
C MET A 46 -30.37 6.58 -5.36
N LYS A 47 -30.53 7.88 -5.07
CA LYS A 47 -30.26 9.00 -5.99
C LYS A 47 -28.78 9.38 -6.09
N VAL A 48 -27.91 8.82 -5.24
CA VAL A 48 -26.49 9.19 -5.15
C VAL A 48 -25.70 8.85 -6.40
N ILE A 49 -26.12 7.80 -7.10
CA ILE A 49 -25.29 7.11 -8.10
C ILE A 49 -25.75 7.45 -9.54
N GLU A 50 -26.98 7.95 -9.72
CA GLU A 50 -27.45 8.49 -11.01
C GLU A 50 -26.75 9.80 -11.42
N ASP A 51 -26.04 10.44 -10.48
CA ASP A 51 -25.33 11.71 -10.69
C ASP A 51 -23.85 11.55 -11.06
N VAL A 52 -23.31 10.32 -11.15
CA VAL A 52 -21.92 10.09 -11.61
C VAL A 52 -21.86 10.28 -13.12
N LYS A 53 -21.47 11.48 -13.53
CA LYS A 53 -21.31 11.90 -14.94
C LYS A 53 -19.84 11.98 -15.32
N GLN A 54 -19.55 12.16 -16.61
CA GLN A 54 -18.20 12.49 -17.08
C GLN A 54 -17.59 13.63 -16.26
N GLY A 55 -16.30 13.49 -15.90
CA GLY A 55 -15.60 14.43 -15.04
C GLY A 55 -15.93 14.30 -13.54
N SER A 56 -16.78 13.34 -13.16
CA SER A 56 -16.99 13.02 -11.74
C SER A 56 -15.72 12.42 -11.17
N ARG A 57 -15.33 12.90 -10.00
CA ARG A 57 -14.20 12.39 -9.23
C ARG A 57 -14.69 11.58 -8.06
N TYR A 58 -14.06 10.44 -7.83
CA TYR A 58 -14.32 9.61 -6.68
C TYR A 58 -13.01 9.16 -6.05
N VAL A 59 -13.07 8.80 -4.78
CA VAL A 59 -11.89 8.37 -4.02
C VAL A 59 -12.09 6.93 -3.59
N VAL A 60 -11.11 6.09 -3.91
CA VAL A 60 -11.03 4.73 -3.36
C VAL A 60 -10.11 4.78 -2.16
N VAL A 61 -10.64 4.37 -1.02
CA VAL A 61 -9.88 4.22 0.23
C VAL A 61 -9.81 2.73 0.52
N ASP A 62 -8.64 2.14 0.26
CA ASP A 62 -8.34 0.75 0.58
C ASP A 62 -7.78 0.67 2.00
N CYS A 63 -8.60 0.17 2.93
CA CYS A 63 -8.21 0.00 4.33
C CYS A 63 -7.77 -1.43 4.57
N GLY A 64 -6.49 -1.72 4.28
CA GLY A 64 -5.87 -3.01 4.51
C GLY A 64 -5.54 -3.30 5.98
N GLY A 65 -4.90 -4.46 6.19
CA GLY A 65 -4.47 -4.90 7.51
C GLY A 65 -3.35 -4.05 8.10
N GLY A 66 -2.40 -3.60 7.27
CA GLY A 66 -1.23 -2.81 7.66
C GLY A 66 -1.21 -1.39 7.08
N THR A 67 -1.64 -1.22 5.82
CA THR A 67 -1.67 0.08 5.15
C THR A 67 -3.10 0.53 4.91
N VAL A 68 -3.27 1.85 4.82
CA VAL A 68 -4.45 2.45 4.18
C VAL A 68 -3.95 3.21 2.98
N ASP A 69 -4.47 2.89 1.81
CA ASP A 69 -4.08 3.47 0.52
C ASP A 69 -5.26 4.22 -0.09
N ILE A 70 -5.01 5.44 -0.54
CA ILE A 70 -6.04 6.35 -1.05
C ILE A 70 -5.69 6.69 -2.47
N THR A 71 -6.59 6.43 -3.40
CA THR A 71 -6.46 6.77 -4.82
C THR A 71 -7.64 7.62 -5.26
N VAL A 72 -7.36 8.66 -6.05
CA VAL A 72 -8.39 9.53 -6.61
C VAL A 72 -8.55 9.20 -8.08
N HIS A 73 -9.79 8.99 -8.49
CA HIS A 73 -10.19 8.54 -9.81
C HIS A 73 -11.11 9.57 -10.45
N GLU A 74 -10.95 9.79 -11.75
CA GLU A 74 -11.83 10.62 -12.57
C GLU A 74 -12.48 9.79 -13.69
N VAL A 75 -13.78 9.97 -13.90
CA VAL A 75 -14.55 9.22 -14.90
C VAL A 75 -14.42 9.89 -16.28
N GLU A 76 -13.74 9.21 -17.23
CA GLU A 76 -13.61 9.63 -18.64
C GLU A 76 -14.64 8.95 -19.58
N GLU A 77 -14.84 9.52 -20.77
CA GLU A 77 -16.03 9.37 -21.64
C GLU A 77 -16.22 8.01 -22.37
N ARG A 78 -15.30 7.05 -22.26
CA ARG A 78 -15.40 5.79 -23.04
C ARG A 78 -15.85 4.60 -22.21
N VAL A 79 -17.10 4.20 -22.46
CA VAL A 79 -17.72 2.93 -22.08
C VAL A 79 -16.69 1.79 -22.16
N GLY A 80 -16.26 1.29 -21.00
CA GLY A 80 -15.46 0.07 -20.85
C GLY A 80 -13.97 0.23 -20.54
N ASN A 81 -13.40 1.44 -20.62
CA ASN A 81 -12.01 1.71 -20.22
C ASN A 81 -12.00 2.84 -19.19
N THR A 82 -11.55 2.57 -17.96
CA THR A 82 -11.58 3.57 -16.88
C THR A 82 -10.19 4.04 -16.47
N GLU A 83 -10.18 5.28 -15.96
CA GLU A 83 -9.35 5.81 -14.87
C GLU A 83 -7.97 6.38 -15.21
N GLY A 84 -7.93 7.71 -15.33
CA GLY A 84 -6.77 8.51 -14.94
C GLY A 84 -6.64 8.50 -13.42
N VAL A 85 -5.78 7.63 -12.89
CA VAL A 85 -5.50 7.53 -11.45
C VAL A 85 -4.59 8.68 -11.04
N THR A 86 -5.04 9.49 -10.09
CA THR A 86 -4.21 10.50 -9.41
C THR A 86 -3.53 9.90 -8.18
N GLN A 87 -2.36 10.45 -7.85
CA GLN A 87 -1.40 10.01 -6.84
C GLN A 87 -2.01 9.17 -5.70
N ALA A 88 -1.56 7.93 -5.58
CA ALA A 88 -1.87 7.10 -4.43
C ALA A 88 -1.15 7.66 -3.19
N SER A 89 -1.90 8.11 -2.19
CA SER A 89 -1.34 8.48 -0.88
C SER A 89 -1.66 7.38 0.12
N GLY A 90 -0.63 6.82 0.75
CA GLY A 90 -0.79 5.73 1.70
C GLY A 90 0.08 5.88 2.93
N GLY A 91 -0.23 5.10 3.97
CA GLY A 91 0.64 4.95 5.13
C GLY A 91 0.21 3.82 6.06
N MET A 92 1.04 3.55 7.07
CA MET A 92 0.86 2.48 8.05
C MET A 92 -0.27 2.82 9.02
N PHE A 93 -1.51 2.73 8.54
CA PHE A 93 -2.71 3.12 9.28
C PHE A 93 -3.79 2.03 9.26
N GLY A 94 -3.43 0.82 8.82
CA GLY A 94 -4.35 -0.31 8.73
C GLY A 94 -4.81 -0.83 10.10
N SER A 95 -5.50 -1.97 10.09
CA SER A 95 -6.01 -2.60 11.32
C SER A 95 -4.96 -2.96 12.39
N GLY A 96 -3.66 -2.92 12.05
CA GLY A 96 -2.55 -3.21 12.97
C GLY A 96 -2.56 -2.36 14.24
N ASN A 97 -3.04 -1.11 14.19
CA ASN A 97 -3.15 -0.27 15.39
C ASN A 97 -4.13 -0.84 16.43
N VAL A 98 -5.15 -1.58 15.97
CA VAL A 98 -6.11 -2.27 16.85
C VAL A 98 -5.44 -3.48 17.49
N ASP A 99 -4.59 -4.20 16.74
CA ASP A 99 -3.79 -5.31 17.28
C ASP A 99 -2.78 -4.79 18.30
N GLU A 100 -2.06 -3.71 18.03
CA GLU A 100 -1.15 -3.08 18.99
C GLU A 100 -1.88 -2.61 20.27
N ALA A 101 -3.07 -2.03 20.13
CA ALA A 101 -3.88 -1.63 21.28
C ALA A 101 -4.31 -2.83 22.11
N PHE A 102 -4.67 -3.95 21.47
CA PHE A 102 -4.97 -5.20 22.17
C PHE A 102 -3.74 -5.76 22.89
N ILE A 103 -2.58 -5.77 22.23
CA ILE A 103 -1.32 -6.26 22.80
C ILE A 103 -0.91 -5.41 24.01
N SER A 104 -0.99 -4.08 23.89
CA SER A 104 -0.72 -3.15 25.00
C SER A 104 -1.62 -3.44 26.19
N LEU A 105 -2.92 -3.65 25.95
CA LEU A 105 -3.86 -4.00 27.02
C LEU A 105 -3.50 -5.34 27.70
N MET A 106 -3.05 -6.34 26.94
CA MET A 106 -2.61 -7.61 27.52
C MET A 106 -1.38 -7.43 28.41
N VAL A 107 -0.44 -6.56 28.02
CA VAL A 107 0.71 -6.17 28.86
C VAL A 107 0.25 -5.44 30.11
N ASP A 108 -0.68 -4.50 29.98
CA ASP A 108 -1.21 -3.72 31.11
C ASP A 108 -1.93 -4.59 32.15
N ILE A 109 -2.65 -5.64 31.69
CA ILE A 109 -3.40 -6.53 32.58
C ILE A 109 -2.49 -7.59 33.22
N PHE A 110 -1.64 -8.25 32.44
CA PHE A 110 -0.91 -9.44 32.87
C PHE A 110 0.56 -9.20 33.23
N GLY A 111 1.07 -8.00 32.95
CA GLY A 111 2.47 -7.63 33.16
C GLY A 111 3.37 -7.96 31.97
N ASP A 112 4.37 -7.11 31.75
CA ASP A 112 5.32 -7.26 30.64
C ASP A 112 6.16 -8.53 30.77
N ASP A 113 6.64 -8.85 31.98
CA ASP A 113 7.44 -10.05 32.26
C ASP A 113 6.73 -11.33 31.80
N PHE A 114 5.46 -11.49 32.15
CA PHE A 114 4.65 -12.63 31.73
C PHE A 114 4.47 -12.66 30.21
N ILE A 115 4.14 -11.51 29.61
CA ILE A 115 3.88 -11.43 28.17
C ILE A 115 5.16 -11.70 27.36
N GLN A 116 6.32 -11.21 27.80
CA GLN A 116 7.60 -11.52 27.19
C GLN A 116 7.91 -13.02 27.30
N GLU A 117 7.80 -13.61 28.49
CA GLU A 117 8.06 -15.04 28.68
C GLU A 117 7.10 -15.93 27.87
N PHE A 118 5.82 -15.57 27.80
CA PHE A 118 4.82 -16.27 26.99
C PHE A 118 5.06 -16.14 25.48
N LYS A 119 5.63 -15.01 25.02
CA LYS A 119 6.07 -14.80 23.63
C LYS A 119 7.35 -15.57 23.32
N GLU A 120 8.30 -15.57 24.26
CA GLU A 120 9.66 -16.09 24.13
C GLU A 120 9.77 -17.59 24.37
N TRP A 121 8.72 -18.28 24.84
CA TRP A 121 8.73 -19.71 25.09
C TRP A 121 9.17 -20.50 23.84
N ARG A 122 10.48 -20.72 23.72
CA ARG A 122 11.14 -21.59 22.76
C ARG A 122 11.80 -22.73 23.53
N CYS A 123 11.43 -23.94 23.13
CA CYS A 123 12.32 -25.08 22.94
C CYS A 123 13.55 -25.12 23.89
N LEU A 124 13.32 -25.51 25.15
CA LEU A 124 14.35 -26.14 25.98
C LEU A 124 14.12 -27.65 26.05
N GLN A 125 13.97 -28.30 24.89
CA GLN A 125 14.47 -29.66 24.73
C GLN A 125 14.72 -30.01 23.25
N PHE A 126 15.97 -30.38 22.99
CA PHE A 126 16.52 -31.05 21.81
C PHE A 126 16.78 -30.23 20.54
N HIS A 127 18.03 -29.77 20.49
CA HIS A 127 18.77 -29.47 19.28
C HIS A 127 19.24 -30.79 18.62
N PHE A 128 18.41 -31.46 17.81
CA PHE A 128 18.90 -32.23 16.64
C PHE A 128 17.77 -32.67 15.69
N PHE A 129 17.97 -32.36 14.42
CA PHE A 129 17.31 -32.86 13.21
C PHE A 129 16.05 -32.16 12.67
N ILE A 130 16.28 -31.54 11.51
CA ILE A 130 15.36 -30.81 10.63
C ILE A 130 14.32 -31.79 10.04
N LEU A 131 13.02 -31.54 10.30
CA LEU A 131 11.86 -31.74 9.39
C LEU A 131 10.49 -31.53 10.09
N SER A 132 10.38 -30.63 11.08
CA SER A 132 9.07 -30.24 11.68
C SER A 132 8.88 -28.72 11.83
N ALA A 133 9.70 -27.90 11.18
CA ALA A 133 9.69 -26.44 11.30
C ALA A 133 8.52 -25.73 10.57
N ALA A 134 7.40 -26.42 10.32
CA ALA A 134 6.19 -25.84 9.75
C ALA A 134 5.00 -25.78 10.73
N TYR A 135 5.16 -26.20 11.99
CA TYR A 135 4.04 -26.23 12.96
C TYR A 135 4.43 -25.91 14.41
N GLU A 136 5.45 -25.08 14.65
CA GLU A 136 5.65 -24.48 15.98
C GLU A 136 5.29 -22.99 15.94
N THR A 137 4.01 -22.79 15.69
CA THR A 137 3.29 -21.52 15.84
C THR A 137 3.30 -21.16 17.33
N SER A 138 3.98 -20.07 17.70
CA SER A 138 4.08 -19.60 19.10
C SER A 138 2.68 -19.54 19.77
N ARG A 139 2.53 -19.96 21.03
CA ARG A 139 1.25 -19.93 21.79
C ARG A 139 0.61 -18.53 21.80
N TRP A 140 1.43 -17.49 21.64
CA TRP A 140 1.01 -16.12 21.42
C TRP A 140 0.19 -15.93 20.14
N VAL A 141 0.50 -16.64 19.07
CA VAL A 141 -0.20 -16.58 17.80
C VAL A 141 -1.63 -17.11 17.92
N ASP A 142 -1.87 -18.16 18.72
CA ASP A 142 -3.24 -18.65 18.95
C ASP A 142 -4.14 -17.58 19.58
N LEU A 143 -3.59 -16.79 20.50
CA LEU A 143 -4.28 -15.66 21.11
C LEU A 143 -4.58 -14.57 20.08
N LEU A 144 -3.61 -14.22 19.24
CA LEU A 144 -3.79 -13.22 18.18
C LEU A 144 -4.81 -13.69 17.13
N ILE A 145 -4.83 -14.98 16.77
CA ILE A 145 -5.83 -15.55 15.86
C ILE A 145 -7.23 -15.46 16.48
N ALA A 146 -7.36 -15.80 17.76
CA ALA A 146 -8.64 -15.71 18.47
C ALA A 146 -9.16 -14.26 18.53
N PHE A 147 -8.27 -13.30 18.72
CA PHE A 147 -8.59 -11.87 18.66
C PHE A 147 -8.99 -11.42 17.25
N GLU A 148 -8.17 -11.73 16.24
CA GLU A 148 -8.38 -11.38 14.83
C GLU A 148 -9.76 -11.87 14.32
N ALA A 149 -10.14 -13.10 14.65
CA ALA A 149 -11.43 -13.68 14.27
C ALA A 149 -12.63 -12.86 14.80
N ARG A 150 -12.47 -12.25 15.98
CA ARG A 150 -13.49 -11.41 16.61
C ARG A 150 -13.43 -9.98 16.09
N LYS A 151 -12.22 -9.44 15.87
CA LYS A 151 -11.98 -8.11 15.29
C LYS A 151 -12.69 -7.95 13.94
N ARG A 152 -12.60 -8.94 13.04
CA ARG A 152 -13.25 -8.92 11.71
C ARG A 152 -14.76 -8.74 11.73
N ASN A 153 -15.41 -9.17 12.81
CA ASN A 153 -16.87 -9.13 12.96
C ASN A 153 -17.32 -8.05 13.96
N ALA A 154 -16.38 -7.32 14.56
CA ALA A 154 -16.68 -6.29 15.53
C ALA A 154 -17.27 -5.06 14.83
N ASN A 155 -18.22 -4.41 15.49
CA ASN A 155 -18.70 -3.08 15.09
C ASN A 155 -18.58 -2.15 16.29
N PRO A 156 -17.51 -1.33 16.36
CA PRO A 156 -17.22 -0.47 17.51
C PRO A 156 -18.31 0.56 17.82
N TRP A 157 -19.12 0.90 16.83
CA TRP A 157 -20.18 1.92 16.96
C TRP A 157 -21.53 1.34 17.39
N LYS A 158 -21.63 0.02 17.51
CA LYS A 158 -22.79 -0.64 18.12
C LYS A 158 -22.53 -0.86 19.61
N ALA A 159 -23.57 -0.74 20.42
CA ALA A 159 -23.52 -0.97 21.87
C ALA A 159 -23.41 -2.47 22.24
N ASN A 160 -22.78 -3.29 21.40
CA ASN A 160 -22.59 -4.71 21.65
C ASN A 160 -21.29 -4.93 22.41
N TYR A 161 -21.24 -6.02 23.19
CA TYR A 161 -20.01 -6.48 23.82
C TYR A 161 -19.19 -7.31 22.83
N LEU A 162 -17.86 -7.23 22.91
CA LEU A 162 -16.95 -8.13 22.17
C LEU A 162 -16.43 -9.19 23.13
N ASN A 163 -16.61 -10.47 22.78
CA ASN A 163 -16.04 -11.57 23.55
C ASN A 163 -14.87 -12.18 22.77
N VAL A 164 -13.70 -12.22 23.39
CA VAL A 164 -12.46 -12.79 22.83
C VAL A 164 -12.06 -13.98 23.69
N SER A 165 -11.87 -15.15 23.06
CA SER A 165 -11.44 -16.34 23.79
C SER A 165 -9.95 -16.24 24.09
N LEU A 166 -9.56 -16.50 25.33
CA LEU A 166 -8.19 -16.79 25.67
C LEU A 166 -7.93 -18.28 25.45
N PRO A 167 -6.86 -18.65 24.73
CA PRO A 167 -6.47 -20.04 24.58
C PRO A 167 -6.22 -20.71 25.94
N PHE A 168 -6.53 -22.00 26.05
CA PHE A 168 -6.23 -22.76 27.27
C PHE A 168 -4.74 -22.67 27.65
N SER A 169 -3.86 -22.67 26.63
CA SER A 169 -2.42 -22.51 26.80
C SER A 169 -2.03 -21.21 27.50
N PHE A 170 -2.74 -20.11 27.24
CA PHE A 170 -2.53 -18.82 27.92
C PHE A 170 -2.96 -18.90 29.39
N ILE A 171 -4.16 -19.43 29.65
CA ILE A 171 -4.74 -19.50 30.99
C ILE A 171 -3.93 -20.43 31.90
N ASP A 172 -3.58 -21.62 31.41
CA ASP A 172 -2.79 -22.61 32.13
C ASP A 172 -1.37 -22.10 32.40
N TYR A 173 -0.75 -21.43 31.42
CA TYR A 173 0.59 -20.87 31.59
C TYR A 173 0.62 -19.72 32.60
N TYR A 174 -0.35 -18.80 32.55
CA TYR A 174 -0.44 -17.71 33.53
C TYR A 174 -0.58 -18.24 34.97
N LYS A 175 -1.40 -19.27 35.17
CA LYS A 175 -1.53 -19.93 36.48
C LYS A 175 -0.19 -20.52 36.94
N LYS A 176 0.60 -21.11 36.05
CA LYS A 176 1.93 -21.65 36.38
C LYS A 176 2.94 -20.55 36.70
N PHE A 177 2.97 -19.49 35.89
CA PHE A 177 3.85 -18.33 36.07
C PHE A 177 3.66 -17.67 37.45
N THR A 178 2.42 -17.58 37.91
CA THR A 178 2.09 -17.02 39.24
C THR A 178 2.22 -18.05 40.37
N ASN A 179 2.80 -19.22 40.12
CA ASN A 179 2.91 -20.35 41.07
C ASN A 179 1.56 -20.80 41.65
N GLY A 180 0.47 -20.62 40.89
CA GLY A 180 -0.89 -20.96 41.29
C GLY A 180 -1.56 -19.92 42.20
N ASN A 181 -0.87 -18.82 42.53
CA ASN A 181 -1.40 -17.79 43.43
C ASN A 181 -2.48 -16.93 42.79
N LEU A 182 -2.39 -16.70 41.47
CA LEU A 182 -3.31 -15.84 40.73
C LEU A 182 -3.85 -16.56 39.50
N THR A 183 -5.17 -16.48 39.32
CA THR A 183 -5.85 -16.89 38.09
C THR A 183 -6.11 -15.67 37.21
N VAL A 184 -6.29 -15.90 35.90
CA VAL A 184 -6.65 -14.83 34.94
C VAL A 184 -7.88 -14.03 35.39
N GLU A 185 -8.88 -14.72 35.95
CA GLU A 185 -10.09 -14.09 36.47
C GLU A 185 -9.80 -13.16 37.65
N GLN A 186 -8.98 -13.61 38.61
CA GLN A 186 -8.55 -12.78 39.75
C GLN A 186 -7.76 -11.56 39.29
N THR A 187 -6.81 -11.72 38.36
CA THR A 187 -6.04 -10.59 37.81
C THR A 187 -6.92 -9.57 37.11
N LEU A 188 -7.94 -10.01 36.35
CA LEU A 188 -8.89 -9.09 35.72
C LEU A 188 -9.79 -8.37 36.73
N LEU A 189 -10.13 -9.03 37.84
CA LEU A 189 -10.86 -8.42 38.94
C LEU A 189 -10.00 -7.36 39.65
N GLU A 190 -8.71 -7.65 39.89
CA GLU A 190 -7.74 -6.71 40.49
C GLU A 190 -7.44 -5.52 39.58
N TYR A 191 -7.32 -5.74 38.27
CA TYR A 191 -7.18 -4.68 37.26
C TYR A 191 -8.37 -3.71 37.27
N ASN A 192 -9.54 -4.18 37.71
CA ASN A 192 -10.73 -3.37 38.02
C ASN A 192 -11.13 -2.37 36.91
N SER A 193 -11.24 -2.86 35.68
CA SER A 193 -11.64 -2.05 34.53
C SER A 193 -13.12 -2.26 34.14
N GLU A 194 -13.81 -1.17 33.82
CA GLU A 194 -15.13 -1.22 33.19
C GLU A 194 -15.06 -1.54 31.69
N ASP A 195 -13.88 -1.44 31.09
CA ASP A 195 -13.66 -1.59 29.66
C ASP A 195 -13.49 -3.05 29.24
N VAL A 196 -12.91 -3.87 30.13
CA VAL A 196 -12.66 -5.29 29.91
C VAL A 196 -12.88 -6.07 31.20
N LYS A 197 -13.62 -7.18 31.12
CA LYS A 197 -13.92 -8.06 32.26
C LYS A 197 -13.81 -9.52 31.87
N TRP A 198 -13.64 -10.38 32.88
CA TRP A 198 -13.83 -11.81 32.69
C TRP A 198 -15.31 -12.12 32.41
N SER A 199 -15.57 -12.96 31.42
CA SER A 199 -16.94 -13.33 31.05
C SER A 199 -17.53 -14.34 32.03
N GLY A 200 -18.45 -13.90 32.90
CA GLY A 200 -19.18 -14.79 33.81
C GLY A 200 -20.14 -15.78 33.13
N GLN A 201 -20.41 -15.61 31.82
CA GLN A 201 -21.32 -16.50 31.05
C GLN A 201 -20.59 -17.60 30.29
N ALA A 202 -19.27 -17.46 30.08
CA ALA A 202 -18.47 -18.41 29.32
C ALA A 202 -17.02 -18.37 29.85
N PRO A 203 -16.54 -19.45 30.50
CA PRO A 203 -15.19 -19.48 31.03
C PRO A 203 -14.17 -19.36 29.90
N GLY A 204 -13.05 -18.70 30.17
CA GLY A 204 -11.97 -18.53 29.18
C GLY A 204 -12.16 -17.37 28.21
N MET A 205 -13.08 -16.42 28.46
CA MET A 205 -13.30 -15.29 27.56
C MET A 205 -13.10 -13.93 28.24
N LEU A 206 -12.37 -13.06 27.56
CA LEU A 206 -12.35 -11.61 27.80
C LEU A 206 -13.59 -10.98 27.18
N ARG A 207 -14.31 -10.16 27.95
CA ARG A 207 -15.47 -9.40 27.50
C ARG A 207 -15.18 -7.92 27.54
N PHE A 208 -15.19 -7.29 26.38
CA PHE A 208 -15.06 -5.85 26.22
C PHE A 208 -16.42 -5.18 26.26
N SER A 209 -16.56 -4.13 27.06
CA SER A 209 -17.73 -3.26 27.04
C SER A 209 -17.76 -2.39 25.77
N PRO A 210 -18.90 -1.77 25.42
CA PRO A 210 -18.94 -0.83 24.30
C PRO A 210 -17.90 0.30 24.41
N LYS A 211 -17.64 0.79 25.63
CA LYS A 211 -16.60 1.79 25.90
C LYS A 211 -15.20 1.23 25.69
N GLY A 212 -14.93 0.02 26.16
CA GLY A 212 -13.67 -0.68 25.91
C GLY A 212 -13.42 -0.97 24.43
N MET A 213 -14.47 -1.38 23.70
CA MET A 213 -14.41 -1.52 22.23
C MET A 213 -14.10 -0.19 21.56
N LEU A 214 -14.76 0.90 21.96
CA LEU A 214 -14.46 2.22 21.38
C LEU A 214 -13.02 2.63 21.62
N LYS A 215 -12.43 2.36 22.80
CA LYS A 215 -11.01 2.62 23.06
C LYS A 215 -10.12 1.74 22.20
N LEU A 216 -10.40 0.44 22.13
CA LEU A 216 -9.60 -0.54 21.40
C LEU A 216 -9.57 -0.27 19.89
N PHE A 217 -10.70 0.17 19.33
CA PHE A 217 -10.85 0.51 17.91
C PHE A 217 -10.76 2.01 17.65
N SER A 218 -10.46 2.82 18.67
CA SER A 218 -10.33 4.26 18.48
C SER A 218 -9.14 4.52 17.57
N PRO A 219 -9.29 5.37 16.54
CA PRO A 219 -8.14 5.87 15.84
C PRO A 219 -7.33 6.68 16.86
N ARG A 220 -6.12 6.22 17.20
CA ARG A 220 -5.17 7.06 17.93
C ARG A 220 -5.00 8.37 17.14
N PRO A 221 -4.93 9.55 17.78
CA PRO A 221 -4.79 10.81 17.10
C PRO A 221 -3.44 10.85 16.37
N ILE A 222 -3.45 10.39 15.14
CA ILE A 222 -2.33 10.35 14.23
C ILE A 222 -2.86 10.94 12.93
N ASN A 223 -2.03 11.76 12.29
CA ASN A 223 -2.30 12.73 11.22
C ASN A 223 -3.00 12.21 9.94
N PHE A 224 -3.63 11.04 9.95
CA PHE A 224 -4.38 10.41 8.87
C PHE A 224 -5.48 11.32 8.30
N TRP A 225 -6.36 11.86 9.16
CA TRP A 225 -7.39 12.81 8.72
C TRP A 225 -6.81 14.15 8.25
N ARG A 226 -5.62 14.52 8.73
CA ARG A 226 -4.90 15.72 8.32
C ARG A 226 -4.32 15.62 6.90
N ARG A 227 -4.12 14.40 6.38
CA ARG A 227 -3.62 14.14 5.01
C ARG A 227 -4.72 14.01 3.97
N ILE A 228 -5.87 13.42 4.34
CA ILE A 228 -7.05 13.32 3.45
C ILE A 228 -7.70 14.69 3.25
N THR A 229 -7.66 15.53 4.28
CA THR A 229 -8.21 16.87 4.23
C THR A 229 -7.06 17.83 4.02
N VAL A 230 -6.98 18.45 2.84
CA VAL A 230 -6.26 19.72 2.67
C VAL A 230 -7.02 20.77 3.48
N THR A 231 -6.95 20.71 4.81
CA THR A 231 -7.18 21.76 5.83
C THR A 231 -7.34 21.16 7.23
N PRO A 232 -6.99 21.90 8.29
CA PRO A 232 -7.10 21.46 9.69
C PRO A 232 -8.52 21.01 10.05
N GLU A 233 -8.61 20.24 11.13
CA GLU A 233 -9.74 19.51 11.74
C GLU A 233 -11.10 20.24 11.86
N GLN A 234 -11.18 21.52 11.48
CA GLN A 234 -12.37 22.37 11.50
C GLN A 234 -13.38 22.14 10.35
N ASN A 235 -13.05 21.32 9.34
CA ASN A 235 -13.91 21.16 8.15
C ASN A 235 -14.62 19.81 8.00
N ARG A 236 -14.53 18.89 8.97
CA ARG A 236 -15.22 17.59 8.87
C ARG A 236 -16.73 17.74 8.73
N ASP A 237 -17.31 18.74 9.40
CA ASP A 237 -18.74 19.08 9.27
C ASP A 237 -19.05 19.86 7.97
N LYS A 238 -18.05 20.49 7.35
CA LYS A 238 -18.21 21.29 6.12
C LYS A 238 -18.29 20.44 4.85
N TYR A 239 -17.71 19.24 4.86
CA TYR A 239 -17.73 18.31 3.72
C TYR A 239 -18.66 17.11 3.90
N LYS A 240 -19.29 16.99 5.08
CA LYS A 240 -20.19 15.87 5.43
C LYS A 240 -21.42 15.79 4.52
N ASP A 241 -21.85 16.92 3.98
CA ASP A 241 -22.99 17.01 3.07
C ASP A 241 -22.63 16.71 1.60
N PHE A 242 -21.33 16.71 1.26
CA PHE A 242 -20.83 16.50 -0.11
C PHE A 242 -20.11 15.17 -0.33
N LEU A 243 -19.58 14.56 0.74
CA LEU A 243 -18.91 13.26 0.69
C LEU A 243 -19.91 12.14 1.00
N LYS A 244 -20.22 11.34 -0.02
CA LYS A 244 -21.09 10.17 0.11
C LYS A 244 -20.24 8.90 0.09
N VAL A 245 -20.13 8.24 1.24
CA VAL A 245 -19.36 7.01 1.40
C VAL A 245 -20.20 5.81 0.93
N VAL A 246 -19.60 4.99 0.09
CA VAL A 246 -20.21 3.78 -0.48
C VAL A 246 -19.32 2.59 -0.17
N ILE A 247 -19.92 1.50 0.32
CA ILE A 247 -19.22 0.27 0.69
C ILE A 247 -19.66 -0.85 -0.26
N PRO A 248 -18.75 -1.47 -1.02
CA PRO A 248 -19.07 -2.63 -1.86
C PRO A 248 -19.63 -3.80 -1.03
N GLN A 249 -20.58 -4.58 -1.57
CA GLN A 249 -21.17 -5.72 -0.84
C GLN A 249 -20.15 -6.79 -0.41
N GLU A 250 -19.05 -6.93 -1.14
CA GLU A 250 -17.97 -7.90 -0.92
C GLU A 250 -16.60 -7.21 -0.83
N VAL A 251 -16.45 -6.25 0.11
CA VAL A 251 -15.21 -5.47 0.28
C VAL A 251 -13.96 -6.35 0.33
N GLY A 252 -14.00 -7.46 1.09
CA GLY A 252 -12.84 -8.36 1.24
C GLY A 252 -12.48 -9.17 -0.02
N LEU A 253 -13.31 -9.15 -1.07
CA LEU A 253 -13.03 -9.79 -2.36
C LEU A 253 -12.83 -8.77 -3.48
N ALA A 254 -13.00 -7.47 -3.22
CA ALA A 254 -12.98 -6.43 -4.24
C ALA A 254 -11.63 -6.37 -4.97
N THR A 255 -10.53 -6.32 -4.20
CA THR A 255 -9.16 -6.34 -4.72
C THR A 255 -8.88 -7.60 -5.53
N MET A 256 -9.27 -8.78 -5.03
CA MET A 256 -9.05 -10.05 -5.74
C MET A 256 -9.83 -10.12 -7.06
N LYS A 257 -11.12 -9.77 -7.04
CA LYS A 257 -11.95 -9.76 -8.27
C LYS A 257 -11.43 -8.73 -9.27
N GLY A 258 -10.99 -7.59 -8.78
CA GLY A 258 -10.29 -6.56 -9.54
C GLY A 258 -9.03 -7.05 -10.22
N ALA A 259 -8.18 -7.77 -9.49
CA ALA A 259 -6.94 -8.32 -10.01
C ALA A 259 -7.20 -9.37 -11.11
N VAL A 260 -8.22 -10.23 -10.94
CA VAL A 260 -8.65 -11.16 -12.00
C VAL A 260 -9.14 -10.40 -13.23
N MET A 261 -9.94 -9.35 -13.04
CA MET A 261 -10.43 -8.52 -14.14
C MET A 261 -9.30 -7.80 -14.88
N PHE A 262 -8.29 -7.31 -14.16
CA PHE A 262 -7.10 -6.71 -14.76
C PHE A 262 -6.28 -7.75 -15.53
N GLY A 263 -6.10 -8.95 -14.98
CA GLY A 263 -5.44 -10.05 -15.69
C GLY A 263 -6.15 -10.46 -16.98
N GLN A 264 -7.49 -10.37 -17.02
CA GLN A 264 -8.29 -10.62 -18.23
C GLN A 264 -8.23 -9.48 -19.24
N ASN A 265 -8.17 -8.23 -18.78
CA ASN A 265 -8.03 -7.06 -19.65
C ASN A 265 -7.09 -6.01 -19.02
N PRO A 266 -5.78 -6.10 -19.30
CA PRO A 266 -4.79 -5.12 -18.83
C PRO A 266 -5.02 -3.68 -19.32
N TRP A 267 -5.76 -3.52 -20.43
CA TRP A 267 -6.12 -2.22 -21.00
C TRP A 267 -7.26 -1.53 -20.27
N ALA A 268 -7.82 -2.16 -19.22
CA ALA A 268 -8.81 -1.53 -18.35
C ALA A 268 -8.26 -0.27 -17.68
N VAL A 269 -6.93 -0.19 -17.48
CA VAL A 269 -6.22 1.02 -17.03
C VAL A 269 -5.57 1.66 -18.26
N SER A 270 -6.08 2.82 -18.68
CA SER A 270 -5.63 3.50 -19.90
C SER A 270 -4.34 4.28 -19.71
N ALA A 271 -4.10 4.82 -18.50
CA ALA A 271 -2.91 5.60 -18.18
C ALA A 271 -2.54 5.45 -16.71
N ARG A 272 -1.25 5.58 -16.40
CA ARG A 272 -0.72 5.64 -15.04
C ARG A 272 0.04 6.94 -14.86
N ARG A 273 -0.07 7.54 -13.68
CA ARG A 273 0.79 8.67 -13.29
C ARG A 273 1.98 8.15 -12.50
N THR A 274 3.18 8.57 -12.88
CA THR A 274 4.41 8.19 -12.19
C THR A 274 4.50 8.87 -10.84
N ARG A 275 4.78 8.09 -9.79
CA ARG A 275 4.93 8.62 -8.43
C ARG A 275 6.17 9.49 -8.27
N LEU A 276 7.25 9.12 -8.96
CA LEU A 276 8.57 9.75 -8.85
C LEU A 276 9.03 10.19 -10.23
N MET A 277 9.99 11.10 -10.23
CA MET A 277 10.79 11.37 -11.42
C MET A 277 11.73 10.18 -11.67
N TYR A 278 11.82 9.70 -12.90
CA TYR A 278 12.77 8.66 -13.28
C TYR A 278 13.67 9.12 -14.43
N GLY A 279 14.93 8.70 -14.37
CA GLY A 279 15.91 9.08 -15.37
C GLY A 279 17.21 8.30 -15.21
N VAL A 280 18.24 8.76 -15.91
CA VAL A 280 19.58 8.14 -15.88
C VAL A 280 20.67 9.15 -15.58
N GLY A 281 21.78 8.66 -15.06
CA GLY A 281 23.01 9.45 -14.97
C GLY A 281 23.68 9.55 -16.33
N ALA A 282 23.90 10.77 -16.81
CA ALA A 282 24.48 11.04 -18.13
C ALA A 282 25.61 12.08 -18.08
N LEU A 283 26.43 12.05 -19.14
CA LEU A 283 27.38 13.12 -19.46
C LEU A 283 26.78 13.98 -20.57
N ASN A 284 26.52 15.26 -20.27
CA ASN A 284 26.05 16.21 -21.28
C ASN A 284 27.16 17.18 -21.67
N LYS A 285 27.07 17.83 -22.83
CA LYS A 285 27.99 18.90 -23.17
C LYS A 285 27.89 20.02 -22.13
N PHE A 286 29.04 20.54 -21.70
CA PHE A 286 29.06 21.62 -20.72
C PHE A 286 28.45 22.90 -21.32
N ASN A 287 27.69 23.63 -20.51
CA ASN A 287 27.08 24.91 -20.90
C ASN A 287 27.15 25.81 -19.68
N SER A 288 28.00 26.82 -19.74
CA SER A 288 28.31 27.74 -18.63
C SER A 288 27.10 28.55 -18.14
N ASN A 289 26.02 28.64 -18.92
CA ASN A 289 24.81 29.36 -18.52
C ASN A 289 23.89 28.56 -17.60
N ILE A 290 24.00 27.23 -17.60
CA ILE A 290 23.07 26.32 -16.89
C ILE A 290 23.78 25.30 -16.00
N HIS A 291 25.04 24.98 -16.28
CA HIS A 291 25.80 23.98 -15.54
C HIS A 291 26.80 24.67 -14.62
N PRO A 292 26.92 24.22 -13.36
CA PRO A 292 27.88 24.78 -12.42
C PRO A 292 29.29 24.33 -12.81
N GLU A 293 30.27 25.24 -12.70
CA GLU A 293 31.65 25.00 -13.14
C GLU A 293 32.30 23.82 -12.39
N GLU A 294 31.89 23.54 -11.15
CA GLU A 294 32.37 22.41 -10.35
C GLU A 294 32.01 21.02 -10.95
N LYS A 295 30.98 20.96 -11.81
CA LYS A 295 30.58 19.75 -12.53
C LYS A 295 31.22 19.66 -13.92
N LYS A 296 32.08 20.60 -14.29
CA LYS A 296 32.78 20.60 -15.57
C LYS A 296 33.93 19.60 -15.55
N ILE A 297 34.04 18.81 -16.62
CA ILE A 297 35.18 17.95 -16.91
C ILE A 297 35.61 18.16 -18.36
N VAL A 298 36.91 18.11 -18.64
CA VAL A 298 37.42 18.19 -20.02
C VAL A 298 37.97 16.83 -20.40
N LYS A 299 37.45 16.25 -21.49
CA LYS A 299 37.89 14.96 -22.02
C LYS A 299 38.01 15.04 -23.54
N ASP A 300 39.17 14.65 -24.07
CA ASP A 300 39.48 14.68 -25.50
C ASP A 300 39.26 16.07 -26.13
N GLY A 301 39.57 17.13 -25.39
CA GLY A 301 39.39 18.53 -25.80
C GLY A 301 37.94 19.03 -25.78
N VAL A 302 36.98 18.21 -25.33
CA VAL A 302 35.56 18.58 -25.22
C VAL A 302 35.19 18.79 -23.75
N GLU A 303 34.46 19.87 -23.48
CA GLU A 303 33.93 20.17 -22.16
C GLU A 303 32.60 19.44 -21.93
N TRP A 304 32.53 18.64 -20.87
CA TRP A 304 31.36 17.86 -20.46
C TRP A 304 30.92 18.27 -19.05
N CYS A 305 29.64 18.14 -18.78
CA CYS A 305 29.06 18.21 -17.44
C CYS A 305 28.84 16.79 -16.92
N ARG A 306 29.41 16.50 -15.75
CA ARG A 306 29.23 15.20 -15.07
C ARG A 306 27.98 15.17 -14.21
N ASP A 307 27.56 13.95 -13.88
CA ASP A 307 26.50 13.65 -12.92
C ASP A 307 25.12 14.25 -13.30
N VAL A 308 24.86 14.52 -14.58
CA VAL A 308 23.57 15.09 -15.00
C VAL A 308 22.49 14.02 -14.83
N PHE A 309 21.37 14.41 -14.24
CA PHE A 309 20.18 13.57 -14.15
C PHE A 309 19.32 13.83 -15.40
N ASP A 310 19.44 12.97 -16.41
CA ASP A 310 18.63 13.05 -17.62
C ASP A 310 17.27 12.38 -17.40
N VAL A 311 16.25 13.21 -17.19
CA VAL A 311 14.90 12.82 -16.79
C VAL A 311 14.14 12.26 -17.98
N PHE A 312 13.64 11.03 -17.86
CA PHE A 312 12.73 10.42 -18.83
C PHE A 312 11.29 10.81 -18.57
N VAL A 313 10.91 10.82 -17.29
CA VAL A 313 9.54 11.10 -16.86
C VAL A 313 9.56 11.89 -15.55
N HIS A 314 8.67 12.88 -15.44
CA HIS A 314 8.48 13.68 -14.23
C HIS A 314 7.48 13.02 -13.27
N ALA A 315 7.48 13.42 -12.00
CA ALA A 315 6.39 13.06 -11.10
C ALA A 315 5.04 13.56 -11.65
N ASP A 316 3.97 12.83 -11.39
CA ASP A 316 2.60 13.09 -11.86
C ASP A 316 2.38 13.13 -13.38
N GLN A 317 3.42 12.86 -14.17
CA GLN A 317 3.29 12.73 -15.61
C GLN A 317 2.43 11.50 -15.94
N SER A 318 1.35 11.74 -16.70
CA SER A 318 0.47 10.68 -17.19
C SER A 318 1.15 9.96 -18.35
N ILE A 319 1.34 8.65 -18.23
CA ILE A 319 1.86 7.79 -19.29
C ILE A 319 0.78 6.78 -19.68
N SER A 320 0.48 6.71 -20.97
CA SER A 320 -0.52 5.78 -21.49
C SER A 320 0.00 4.35 -21.39
N SER A 321 -0.89 3.39 -21.15
CA SER A 321 -0.51 1.97 -21.15
C SER A 321 0.09 1.57 -22.50
N GLY A 322 1.30 1.00 -22.49
CA GLY A 322 2.06 0.62 -23.68
C GLY A 322 2.91 1.73 -24.30
N GLU A 323 2.87 2.96 -23.78
CA GLU A 323 3.75 4.04 -24.19
C GLU A 323 5.16 3.83 -23.60
N LYS A 324 6.19 4.18 -24.38
CA LYS A 324 7.58 4.11 -23.93
C LYS A 324 8.26 5.45 -24.19
N VAL A 325 9.12 5.85 -23.25
CA VAL A 325 9.98 7.02 -23.42
C VAL A 325 11.35 6.53 -23.86
N THR A 326 11.77 6.93 -25.06
CA THR A 326 13.06 6.52 -25.64
C THR A 326 13.99 7.72 -25.72
N ARG A 327 15.25 7.54 -25.31
CA ARG A 327 16.35 8.51 -25.50
C ARG A 327 17.56 7.83 -26.11
N SER A 328 18.34 8.60 -26.88
CA SER A 328 19.56 8.13 -27.53
C SER A 328 20.80 8.60 -26.77
N TYR A 329 21.75 7.68 -26.57
CA TYR A 329 23.05 7.93 -25.94
C TYR A 329 24.18 7.43 -26.83
N ALA A 330 25.37 7.97 -26.62
CA ALA A 330 26.58 7.54 -27.29
C ALA A 330 27.68 7.22 -26.26
N PRO A 331 28.59 6.27 -26.56
CA PRO A 331 29.75 6.02 -25.72
C PRO A 331 30.59 7.29 -25.52
N ALA A 332 31.10 7.49 -24.31
CA ALA A 332 31.97 8.62 -23.99
C ALA A 332 33.40 8.46 -24.58
N SER A 333 33.77 7.27 -25.04
CA SER A 333 35.00 6.99 -25.78
C SER A 333 34.76 5.89 -26.82
N ALA A 334 35.45 5.95 -27.95
CA ALA A 334 35.40 4.95 -29.02
C ALA A 334 36.03 3.59 -28.63
N GLU A 335 36.83 3.58 -27.57
CA GLU A 335 37.54 2.40 -27.05
C GLU A 335 36.77 1.68 -25.93
N GLN A 336 35.65 2.27 -25.49
CA GLN A 336 34.89 1.76 -24.36
C GLN A 336 34.30 0.37 -24.65
N GLU A 337 34.63 -0.61 -23.80
CA GLU A 337 34.22 -2.01 -23.97
C GLU A 337 32.87 -2.36 -23.35
N ALA A 338 32.35 -1.52 -22.46
CA ALA A 338 31.02 -1.69 -21.89
C ALA A 338 30.43 -0.33 -21.47
N ILE A 339 29.12 -0.17 -21.59
CA ILE A 339 28.38 0.99 -21.07
C ILE A 339 27.59 0.58 -19.84
N LYS A 340 27.77 1.33 -18.75
CA LYS A 340 26.97 1.20 -17.53
C LYS A 340 25.98 2.36 -17.45
N ILE A 341 24.70 2.04 -17.53
CA ILE A 341 23.60 2.99 -17.40
C ILE A 341 23.03 2.81 -16.00
N ASN A 342 23.25 3.81 -15.15
CA ASN A 342 22.64 3.83 -13.82
C ASN A 342 21.28 4.52 -13.91
N ILE A 343 20.25 3.83 -13.42
CA ILE A 343 18.87 4.32 -13.40
C ILE A 343 18.61 4.92 -12.01
N TYR A 344 18.07 6.13 -11.97
CA TYR A 344 17.79 6.88 -10.75
C TYR A 344 16.32 7.28 -10.67
N CYS A 345 15.84 7.54 -9.45
CA CYS A 345 14.58 8.21 -9.22
C CYS A 345 14.70 9.28 -8.14
N SER A 346 13.77 10.24 -8.13
CA SER A 346 13.76 11.36 -7.20
C SER A 346 12.35 11.73 -6.76
N GLU A 347 12.19 12.11 -5.49
CA GLU A 347 11.01 12.82 -4.97
C GLU A 347 11.14 14.34 -5.16
N ASN A 348 12.35 14.85 -5.36
CA ASN A 348 12.64 16.26 -5.62
C ASN A 348 12.46 16.57 -7.12
N GLU A 349 11.44 17.38 -7.45
CA GLU A 349 11.10 17.79 -8.82
C GLU A 349 12.11 18.76 -9.43
N ASP A 350 12.91 19.44 -8.61
CA ASP A 350 13.94 20.39 -9.06
C ASP A 350 15.32 19.73 -9.26
N ALA A 351 15.42 18.41 -9.04
CA ALA A 351 16.69 17.68 -9.18
C ALA A 351 17.22 17.74 -10.62
N ARG A 352 18.47 18.18 -10.79
CA ARG A 352 19.18 18.29 -12.07
C ARG A 352 20.39 17.38 -12.13
N PHE A 353 20.92 16.96 -11.00
CA PHE A 353 22.08 16.08 -10.89
C PHE A 353 21.75 14.85 -10.08
N ILE A 354 22.43 13.74 -10.40
CA ILE A 354 22.28 12.48 -9.64
C ILE A 354 22.82 12.56 -8.21
N THR A 355 23.50 13.66 -7.87
CA THR A 355 24.01 13.97 -6.53
C THR A 355 23.10 14.88 -5.74
N ASP A 356 22.00 15.35 -6.32
CA ASP A 356 21.06 16.24 -5.64
C ASP A 356 20.31 15.48 -4.54
N ASP A 357 19.76 16.24 -3.58
CA ASP A 357 19.02 15.68 -2.46
C ASP A 357 17.80 14.86 -2.94
N GLN A 358 17.54 13.75 -2.25
CA GLN A 358 16.47 12.79 -2.53
C GLN A 358 16.57 12.01 -3.85
N VAL A 359 17.67 12.15 -4.60
CA VAL A 359 17.94 11.29 -5.75
C VAL A 359 18.53 9.95 -5.27
N ARG A 360 17.93 8.84 -5.70
CA ARG A 360 18.34 7.48 -5.33
C ARG A 360 18.50 6.57 -6.54
N GLN A 361 19.56 5.77 -6.54
CA GLN A 361 19.79 4.77 -7.59
C GLN A 361 18.81 3.60 -7.44
N CYS A 362 18.11 3.26 -8.53
CA CYS A 362 17.16 2.15 -8.60
C CYS A 362 17.81 0.87 -9.13
N GLY A 363 18.78 1.00 -10.03
CA GLY A 363 19.43 -0.14 -10.68
C GLY A 363 20.52 0.28 -11.66
N THR A 364 21.14 -0.72 -12.28
CA THR A 364 22.18 -0.52 -13.28
C THR A 364 21.98 -1.51 -14.42
N LEU A 365 21.94 -1.00 -15.65
CA LEU A 365 21.97 -1.77 -16.88
C LEU A 365 23.38 -1.72 -17.46
N THR A 366 23.98 -2.87 -17.74
CA THR A 366 25.32 -2.94 -18.35
C THR A 366 25.23 -3.55 -19.74
N ILE A 367 25.69 -2.80 -20.74
CA ILE A 367 25.68 -3.20 -22.14
C ILE A 367 27.11 -3.50 -22.55
N ASP A 368 27.33 -4.72 -23.02
CA ASP A 368 28.63 -5.16 -23.53
C ASP A 368 28.85 -4.60 -24.94
N LEU A 369 29.93 -3.84 -25.10
CA LEU A 369 30.29 -3.23 -26.37
C LEU A 369 31.35 -4.04 -27.16
N ARG A 370 31.76 -5.22 -26.68
CA ARG A 370 32.76 -6.10 -27.33
C ARG A 370 32.19 -6.80 -28.56
N SER A 371 31.78 -6.05 -29.58
CA SER A 371 31.36 -6.61 -30.88
C SER A 371 32.50 -6.62 -31.87
N GLN A 372 32.71 -7.76 -32.55
CA GLN A 372 33.71 -7.94 -33.62
C GLN A 372 33.38 -7.21 -34.94
N ASN A 373 32.19 -6.61 -35.06
CA ASN A 373 31.76 -5.85 -36.24
C ASN A 373 31.68 -4.35 -35.91
N LYS A 374 32.81 -3.64 -35.96
CA LYS A 374 32.84 -2.16 -35.97
C LYS A 374 32.69 -1.67 -37.41
N PRO A 375 31.52 -1.18 -37.88
CA PRO A 375 31.50 -0.41 -39.12
C PRO A 375 32.28 0.89 -38.90
N ALA A 376 33.35 1.07 -39.68
CA ALA A 376 34.42 2.04 -39.45
C ALA A 376 34.03 3.54 -39.57
N THR A 377 32.74 3.88 -39.71
CA THR A 377 32.33 5.23 -40.18
C THR A 377 31.16 5.89 -39.46
N ARG A 378 30.49 5.24 -38.50
CA ARG A 378 29.39 5.86 -37.72
C ARG A 378 29.64 5.79 -36.22
N ARG A 379 29.34 6.90 -35.51
CA ARG A 379 29.28 6.92 -34.05
C ARG A 379 28.23 5.92 -33.59
N ARG A 380 28.62 5.01 -32.69
CA ARG A 380 27.72 4.00 -32.11
C ARG A 380 26.65 4.70 -31.30
N GLU A 381 25.39 4.38 -31.57
CA GLU A 381 24.22 4.94 -30.89
C GLU A 381 23.52 3.83 -30.10
N LEU A 382 23.19 4.12 -28.85
CA LEU A 382 22.36 3.29 -27.98
C LEU A 382 21.02 3.97 -27.78
N GLN A 383 19.94 3.26 -28.02
CA GLN A 383 18.59 3.71 -27.68
C GLN A 383 18.16 3.06 -26.38
N LEU A 384 17.98 3.85 -25.34
CA LEU A 384 17.42 3.41 -24.08
C LEU A 384 15.92 3.71 -24.06
N SER A 385 15.09 2.70 -23.81
CA SER A 385 13.65 2.83 -23.67
C SER A 385 13.23 2.49 -22.25
N MET A 386 12.48 3.40 -21.61
CA MET A 386 11.80 3.12 -20.36
C MET A 386 10.31 2.90 -20.62
N HIS A 387 9.82 1.77 -20.16
CA HIS A 387 8.44 1.35 -20.29
C HIS A 387 7.71 1.59 -18.97
N PHE A 388 6.64 2.38 -19.05
CA PHE A 388 5.77 2.69 -17.92
C PHE A 388 4.35 2.26 -18.29
N GLY A 389 3.59 1.72 -17.34
CA GLY A 389 2.23 1.24 -17.60
C GLY A 389 2.00 -0.24 -17.25
N GLU A 390 3.08 -1.03 -17.11
CA GLU A 390 3.03 -2.35 -16.49
C GLU A 390 3.21 -2.24 -14.96
N THR A 391 3.03 -3.36 -14.23
CA THR A 391 3.26 -3.44 -12.78
C THR A 391 4.69 -3.09 -12.37
N GLU A 392 5.65 -3.33 -13.26
CA GLU A 392 7.06 -3.09 -13.06
C GLU A 392 7.55 -2.14 -14.15
N MET A 393 8.46 -1.23 -13.78
CA MET A 393 9.17 -0.42 -14.75
C MET A 393 10.21 -1.32 -15.45
N ARG A 394 10.12 -1.41 -16.79
CA ARG A 394 11.12 -2.09 -17.61
C ARG A 394 12.00 -1.06 -18.29
N VAL A 395 13.29 -1.32 -18.32
CA VAL A 395 14.26 -0.51 -19.07
C VAL A 395 14.98 -1.43 -20.02
N ASP A 396 14.89 -1.13 -21.31
CA ASP A 396 15.50 -1.90 -22.39
C ASP A 396 16.51 -1.02 -23.12
N ALA A 397 17.66 -1.56 -23.50
CA ALA A 397 18.63 -0.87 -24.34
C ALA A 397 18.86 -1.58 -25.67
N LEU A 398 18.78 -0.83 -26.76
CA LEU A 398 19.07 -1.29 -28.11
C LEU A 398 20.34 -0.64 -28.62
N ASP A 399 21.32 -1.45 -29.00
CA ASP A 399 22.42 -0.99 -29.82
C ASP A 399 21.98 -0.90 -31.28
N VAL A 400 21.87 0.33 -31.79
CA VAL A 400 21.39 0.60 -33.16
C VAL A 400 22.33 0.00 -34.21
N THR A 401 23.63 -0.14 -33.87
CA THR A 401 24.67 -0.61 -34.79
C THR A 401 24.68 -2.12 -34.91
N THR A 402 24.58 -2.84 -33.79
CA THR A 402 24.63 -4.31 -33.76
C THR A 402 23.24 -4.95 -33.77
N ARG A 403 22.17 -4.17 -33.55
CA ARG A 403 20.79 -4.63 -33.30
C ARG A 403 20.68 -5.57 -32.10
N GLN A 404 21.62 -5.49 -31.17
CA GLN A 404 21.60 -6.25 -29.94
C GLN A 404 20.75 -5.51 -28.88
N GLU A 405 19.84 -6.24 -28.26
CA GLU A 405 19.00 -5.77 -27.16
C GLU A 405 19.56 -6.30 -25.83
N SER A 406 19.37 -5.54 -24.74
CA SER A 406 19.82 -5.87 -23.38
C SER A 406 18.89 -5.33 -22.33
#